data_AF-A0A0R3PCU5-F1
#
_entry.id   AF-A0A0R3PCU5-F1
#
_cell.length_a   1.000
_cell.length_b   1.000
_cell.length_c   1.000
_cell.angle_alpha   90.00
_cell.angle_beta   90.00
_cell.angle_gamma   90.00
#
_symmetry.space_group_name_H-M   'P 1'
#
loop_
_entity.id
_entity.type
_entity.pdbx_description
1 polymer ?
#
loop_
_entity_poly.entity_id
_entity_poly.type
_entity_poly.pdbx_seq_one_letter_code
_entity_poly.pdbx_strand_id
1 'polypeptide(L)'
;MRATENEVRNRCPLKIVADYKFFSIVGKNNTTNVLQVNMVARVNEIYTVVNWDEGEDETELDRGRFVNMGFSIKELKILDKPSNQAGHYNSHDVVNNGVWNSNRLLEAFTRAEGSPDFCLVHLLTAQSFADSAHIGLAYVADSRGGPGGICSDSAFVHFPLDYPLVTKEAEIVVAHEYAHSWGAQHDGLERDADDREKCLPDYSEGGNYIMHMYAQNGYDPNNIRFSPCSRRSIRRMLERRWYRCFEPEKALFCGNGVVEEGEECDEGNFLKINDCRLTPSSQCSPHNQPCCNLSCSYYTADHICLPEDPLQCKASSFCTGYSGDCPAAPAIPDGSPCLEEGECQKGVCLPYCERQSIAKKSCICEEVTSPRHSSCSIAKLRGRCSWYSLRAKCLNFFS
;
A
#
# COMPACT_ATOMS: atom_id res chain seq x y z
N MET A 1 -3.58 -0.77 34.78
CA MET A 1 -4.12 -2.10 34.44
C MET A 1 -3.10 -2.82 33.59
N ARG A 2 -2.98 -4.14 33.71
CA ARG A 2 -2.10 -4.95 32.85
C ARG A 2 -2.75 -5.02 31.46
N ALA A 3 -1.97 -4.87 30.40
CA ALA A 3 -2.49 -4.97 29.04
C ALA A 3 -3.16 -6.34 28.81
N THR A 4 -4.30 -6.35 28.13
CA THR A 4 -5.02 -7.58 27.77
C THR A 4 -4.35 -8.29 26.60
N GLU A 5 -4.67 -9.56 26.36
CA GLU A 5 -3.95 -10.38 25.37
C GLU A 5 -4.02 -9.80 23.95
N ASN A 6 -5.15 -9.22 23.55
CA ASN A 6 -5.32 -8.55 22.26
C ASN A 6 -4.56 -7.23 22.14
N GLU A 7 -4.33 -6.52 23.25
CA GLU A 7 -3.49 -5.31 23.26
C GLU A 7 -2.00 -5.67 23.08
N VAL A 8 -1.60 -6.88 23.48
CA VAL A 8 -0.24 -7.39 23.29
C VAL A 8 -0.09 -8.02 21.90
N ARG A 9 -1.04 -8.86 21.47
CA ARG A 9 -1.05 -9.55 20.16
C ARG A 9 -1.76 -8.69 19.11
N ASN A 10 -1.10 -7.61 18.70
CA ASN A 10 -1.66 -6.58 17.85
C ASN A 10 -1.03 -6.50 16.45
N ARG A 11 -0.20 -7.48 16.06
CA ARG A 11 0.39 -7.56 14.72
C ARG A 11 -0.18 -8.74 13.93
N CYS A 12 -0.62 -8.44 12.71
CA CYS A 12 -0.96 -9.41 11.67
C CYS A 12 0.32 -9.78 10.90
N PRO A 13 0.93 -10.96 11.15
CA PRO A 13 2.14 -11.37 10.42
C PRO A 13 1.87 -11.58 8.93
N LEU A 14 2.62 -10.87 8.09
CA LEU A 14 2.51 -10.89 6.64
C LEU A 14 3.57 -11.78 6.01
N LYS A 15 3.16 -12.50 4.96
CA LYS A 15 4.09 -13.00 3.94
C LYS A 15 3.92 -12.16 2.67
N ILE A 16 4.98 -11.51 2.23
CA ILE A 16 4.97 -10.75 0.98
C ILE A 16 5.72 -11.56 -0.07
N VAL A 17 5.08 -11.78 -1.21
CA VAL A 17 5.66 -12.49 -2.35
C VAL A 17 5.73 -11.53 -3.52
N ALA A 18 6.92 -11.25 -4.04
CA ALA A 18 7.07 -10.53 -5.30
C ALA A 18 7.38 -11.49 -6.43
N ASP A 19 6.55 -11.44 -7.49
CA ASP A 19 6.73 -12.28 -8.66
C ASP A 19 7.84 -11.75 -9.60
N TYR A 20 8.17 -12.54 -10.62
CA TYR A 20 9.22 -12.20 -11.58
C TYR A 20 8.93 -10.92 -12.37
N LYS A 21 7.65 -10.55 -12.57
CA LYS A 21 7.29 -9.30 -13.24
C LYS A 21 7.56 -8.12 -12.33
N PHE A 22 7.17 -8.19 -11.04
CA PHE A 22 7.54 -7.16 -10.06
C PHE A 22 9.06 -6.98 -9.99
N PHE A 23 9.79 -8.09 -9.90
CA PHE A 23 11.25 -8.05 -9.78
C PHE A 23 11.91 -7.38 -10.99
N SER A 24 11.47 -7.74 -12.21
CA SER A 24 12.07 -7.25 -13.45
C SER A 24 11.61 -5.84 -13.84
N ILE A 25 10.36 -5.48 -13.60
CA ILE A 25 9.77 -4.18 -14.01
C ILE A 25 10.02 -3.12 -12.93
N VAL A 26 9.85 -3.47 -11.66
CA VAL A 26 9.88 -2.52 -10.54
C VAL A 26 11.20 -2.60 -9.77
N GLY A 27 11.66 -3.80 -9.44
CA GLY A 27 12.82 -4.03 -8.57
C GLY A 27 14.19 -3.62 -9.16
N LYS A 28 14.26 -3.39 -10.47
CA LYS A 28 15.50 -3.07 -11.24
C LYS A 28 16.69 -3.94 -10.80
N ASN A 29 16.45 -5.22 -10.50
CA ASN A 29 17.43 -6.23 -10.07
C ASN A 29 18.17 -6.02 -8.73
N ASN A 30 17.81 -5.08 -7.84
CA ASN A 30 18.44 -4.99 -6.50
C ASN A 30 17.68 -4.21 -5.41
N THR A 31 16.56 -3.53 -5.69
CA THR A 31 15.89 -2.62 -4.73
C THR A 31 14.56 -3.14 -4.19
N THR A 32 14.21 -4.38 -4.52
CA THR A 32 12.87 -4.95 -4.29
C THR A 32 12.54 -5.10 -2.81
N ASN A 33 13.48 -5.50 -1.95
CA ASN A 33 13.24 -5.65 -0.50
C ASN A 33 12.84 -4.32 0.15
N VAL A 34 13.64 -3.27 -0.07
CA VAL A 34 13.42 -1.94 0.51
C VAL A 34 12.07 -1.37 0.08
N LEU A 35 11.68 -1.58 -1.18
CA LEU A 35 10.39 -1.10 -1.69
C LEU A 35 9.20 -1.77 -0.99
N GLN A 36 9.25 -3.08 -0.82
CA GLN A 36 8.19 -3.87 -0.17
C GLN A 36 8.03 -3.49 1.30
N VAL A 37 9.16 -3.36 2.00
CA VAL A 37 9.20 -3.03 3.42
C VAL A 37 8.63 -1.63 3.66
N ASN A 38 9.08 -0.66 2.86
CA ASN A 38 8.62 0.71 2.95
C ASN A 38 7.11 0.84 2.65
N MET A 39 6.60 0.08 1.67
CA MET A 39 5.16 0.06 1.36
C MET A 39 4.36 -0.49 2.55
N VAL A 40 4.76 -1.63 3.13
CA VAL A 40 4.07 -2.22 4.29
C VAL A 40 4.17 -1.30 5.51
N ALA A 41 5.30 -0.64 5.74
CA ALA A 41 5.47 0.31 6.84
C ALA A 41 4.47 1.48 6.73
N ARG A 42 4.33 2.07 5.53
CA ARG A 42 3.39 3.17 5.30
C ARG A 42 1.92 2.74 5.39
N VAL A 43 1.59 1.54 4.90
CA VAL A 43 0.25 0.96 5.11
C VAL A 43 0.01 0.69 6.59
N ASN A 44 1.00 0.22 7.33
CA ASN A 44 0.90 -0.03 8.76
C ASN A 44 0.61 1.25 9.57
N GLU A 45 1.18 2.39 9.18
CA GLU A 45 0.87 3.69 9.78
C GLU A 45 -0.61 4.06 9.64
N ILE A 46 -1.26 3.71 8.52
CA ILE A 46 -2.69 3.96 8.31
C ILE A 46 -3.54 3.18 9.32
N TYR A 47 -3.14 1.95 9.67
CA TYR A 47 -3.91 1.07 10.55
C TYR A 47 -3.66 1.30 12.04
N THR A 48 -2.40 1.49 12.42
CA THR A 48 -1.98 1.57 13.83
C THR A 48 -2.51 2.81 14.55
N VAL A 49 -2.77 3.89 13.82
CA VAL A 49 -3.38 5.12 14.38
C VAL A 49 -4.88 5.01 14.62
N VAL A 50 -5.54 3.96 14.12
CA VAL A 50 -6.99 3.80 14.23
C VAL A 50 -7.33 3.18 15.58
N ASN A 51 -8.23 3.85 16.30
CA ASN A 51 -8.93 3.23 17.42
C ASN A 51 -10.12 2.42 16.87
N TRP A 52 -10.01 1.09 16.80
CA TRP A 52 -11.07 0.26 16.25
C TRP A 52 -12.28 0.14 17.19
N ASP A 53 -12.14 0.58 18.44
CA ASP A 53 -13.21 0.57 19.46
C ASP A 53 -13.98 1.89 19.57
N GLU A 54 -13.77 2.85 18.67
CA GLU A 54 -14.47 4.13 18.74
C GLU A 54 -15.99 3.95 18.57
N GLY A 55 -16.75 4.49 19.54
CA GLY A 55 -18.21 4.44 19.53
C GLY A 55 -18.82 3.26 20.30
N GLU A 56 -18.03 2.53 21.08
CA GLU A 56 -18.44 1.30 21.77
C GLU A 56 -18.45 1.48 23.29
N ASP A 57 -19.32 0.73 23.98
CA ASP A 57 -19.55 0.89 25.42
C ASP A 57 -18.31 0.51 26.26
N GLU A 58 -18.05 1.24 27.35
CA GLU A 58 -16.89 1.02 28.23
C GLU A 58 -16.83 -0.41 28.79
N THR A 59 -17.97 -1.07 28.99
CA THR A 59 -18.05 -2.46 29.46
C THR A 59 -17.53 -3.49 28.45
N GLU A 60 -17.54 -3.17 27.16
CA GLU A 60 -16.92 -4.00 26.12
C GLU A 60 -15.39 -3.80 26.09
N LEU A 61 -14.90 -2.60 26.46
CA LEU A 61 -13.47 -2.29 26.54
C LEU A 61 -12.76 -3.04 27.68
N ASP A 62 -13.47 -3.38 28.76
CA ASP A 62 -12.93 -4.17 29.88
C ASP A 62 -12.46 -5.57 29.45
N ARG A 63 -12.94 -6.07 28.30
CA ARG A 63 -12.51 -7.36 27.70
C ARG A 63 -11.23 -7.24 26.86
N GLY A 64 -10.72 -6.02 26.70
CA GLY A 64 -9.54 -5.68 25.91
C GLY A 64 -9.84 -4.75 24.74
N ARG A 65 -8.82 -4.06 24.24
CA ARG A 65 -8.97 -3.01 23.21
C ARG A 65 -8.27 -3.35 21.90
N PHE A 66 -8.90 -3.01 20.79
CA PHE A 66 -8.32 -3.04 19.45
C PHE A 66 -7.76 -1.66 19.10
N VAL A 67 -6.61 -1.36 19.70
CA VAL A 67 -5.83 -0.15 19.46
C VAL A 67 -4.42 -0.54 19.01
N ASN A 68 -3.77 0.30 18.20
CA ASN A 68 -2.44 -0.02 17.66
C ASN A 68 -2.43 -1.39 16.93
N MET A 69 -3.52 -1.74 16.26
CA MET A 69 -3.59 -2.96 15.45
C MET A 69 -2.93 -2.68 14.11
N GLY A 70 -2.06 -3.59 13.67
CA GLY A 70 -1.27 -3.36 12.47
C GLY A 70 -0.69 -4.64 11.90
N PHE A 71 0.39 -4.50 11.15
CA PHE A 71 1.05 -5.55 10.39
C PHE A 71 2.52 -5.68 10.78
N SER A 72 3.07 -6.87 10.59
CA SER A 72 4.50 -7.11 10.71
C SER A 72 4.93 -8.04 9.57
N ILE A 73 6.05 -7.76 8.91
CA ILE A 73 6.57 -8.66 7.89
C ILE A 73 7.20 -9.88 8.58
N LYS A 74 6.68 -11.07 8.30
CA LYS A 74 7.21 -12.33 8.81
C LYS A 74 8.05 -13.07 7.76
N GLU A 75 7.71 -12.93 6.48
CA GLU A 75 8.48 -13.48 5.36
C GLU A 75 8.42 -12.58 4.13
N LEU A 76 9.56 -12.38 3.48
CA LEU A 76 9.67 -11.80 2.14
C LEU A 76 10.18 -12.86 1.17
N LYS A 77 9.45 -13.08 0.09
CA LYS A 77 9.81 -14.04 -0.96
C LYS A 77 9.87 -13.33 -2.30
N ILE A 78 11.07 -13.26 -2.89
CA ILE A 78 11.28 -12.69 -4.21
C ILE A 78 11.54 -13.79 -5.20
N LEU A 79 10.82 -13.76 -6.32
CA LEU A 79 11.01 -14.66 -7.44
C LEU A 79 11.63 -13.86 -8.57
N ASP A 80 12.90 -14.11 -8.87
CA ASP A 80 13.64 -13.41 -9.92
C ASP A 80 13.35 -13.94 -11.33
N LYS A 81 12.78 -15.14 -11.42
CA LYS A 81 12.51 -15.85 -12.67
C LYS A 81 11.12 -16.47 -12.68
N PRO A 82 10.50 -16.62 -13.86
CA PRO A 82 9.23 -17.30 -13.99
C PRO A 82 9.37 -18.79 -13.64
N SER A 83 8.30 -19.36 -13.10
CA SER A 83 8.19 -20.80 -12.86
C SER A 83 8.00 -21.55 -14.19
N ASN A 84 8.66 -22.71 -14.31
CA ASN A 84 8.48 -23.62 -15.45
C ASN A 84 7.22 -24.50 -15.32
N GLN A 85 6.54 -24.46 -14.17
CA GLN A 85 5.31 -25.22 -13.95
C GLN A 85 4.11 -24.47 -14.54
N ALA A 86 3.45 -25.09 -15.51
CA ALA A 86 2.24 -24.53 -16.11
C ALA A 86 1.13 -24.34 -15.06
N GLY A 87 0.51 -23.16 -15.05
CA GLY A 87 -0.56 -22.81 -14.13
C GLY A 87 -0.11 -22.39 -12.73
N HIS A 88 1.21 -22.29 -12.49
CA HIS A 88 1.75 -21.66 -11.29
C HIS A 88 1.59 -20.14 -11.38
N TYR A 89 1.23 -19.46 -10.29
CA TYR A 89 0.97 -17.99 -10.31
C TYR A 89 2.16 -17.18 -10.86
N ASN A 90 3.39 -17.62 -10.56
CA ASN A 90 4.64 -17.04 -11.07
C ASN A 90 5.05 -17.59 -12.46
N SER A 91 4.17 -18.19 -13.26
CA SER A 91 4.50 -18.63 -14.63
C SER A 91 4.04 -17.62 -15.68
N HIS A 92 4.56 -17.75 -16.90
CA HIS A 92 3.91 -17.12 -18.05
C HIS A 92 2.53 -17.78 -18.26
N ASP A 93 1.47 -16.99 -18.45
CA ASP A 93 0.14 -17.57 -18.75
C ASP A 93 0.10 -18.10 -20.19
N VAL A 94 0.40 -19.37 -20.36
CA VAL A 94 0.33 -20.05 -21.67
C VAL A 94 -1.11 -20.23 -22.18
N VAL A 95 -2.12 -20.07 -21.31
CA VAL A 95 -3.54 -20.29 -21.65
C VAL A 95 -4.15 -19.04 -22.29
N ASN A 96 -3.70 -17.84 -21.92
CA ASN A 96 -4.28 -16.56 -22.34
C ASN A 96 -3.24 -15.60 -22.97
N ASN A 97 -2.41 -16.07 -23.89
CA ASN A 97 -1.38 -15.24 -24.58
C ASN A 97 -0.45 -14.44 -23.63
N GLY A 98 -0.18 -14.94 -22.43
CA GLY A 98 0.70 -14.32 -21.45
C GLY A 98 0.04 -13.34 -20.47
N VAL A 99 -1.29 -13.18 -20.51
CA VAL A 99 -2.05 -12.25 -19.66
C VAL A 99 -2.99 -13.01 -18.74
N TRP A 100 -2.80 -12.90 -17.43
CA TRP A 100 -3.65 -13.59 -16.47
C TRP A 100 -5.04 -12.96 -16.38
N ASN A 101 -6.01 -13.77 -15.96
CA ASN A 101 -7.28 -13.32 -15.41
C ASN A 101 -7.10 -13.09 -13.90
N SER A 102 -7.63 -11.97 -13.38
CA SER A 102 -7.47 -11.55 -11.97
C SER A 102 -7.84 -12.64 -10.96
N ASN A 103 -9.05 -13.21 -11.08
CA ASN A 103 -9.54 -14.27 -10.21
C ASN A 103 -8.71 -15.56 -10.33
N ARG A 104 -8.29 -15.93 -11.55
CA ARG A 104 -7.46 -17.13 -11.75
C ARG A 104 -6.07 -16.99 -11.14
N LEU A 105 -5.46 -15.80 -11.24
CA LEU A 105 -4.17 -15.54 -10.60
C LEU A 105 -4.30 -15.62 -9.08
N LEU A 106 -5.35 -15.01 -8.53
CA LEU A 106 -5.69 -15.08 -7.11
C LEU A 106 -5.83 -16.55 -6.64
N GLU A 107 -6.60 -17.36 -7.36
CA GLU A 107 -6.76 -18.78 -7.03
C GLU A 107 -5.45 -19.58 -7.13
N ALA A 108 -4.65 -19.33 -8.18
CA ALA A 108 -3.37 -20.00 -8.37
C ALA A 108 -2.36 -19.64 -7.29
N PHE A 109 -2.33 -18.37 -6.88
CA PHE A 109 -1.48 -17.88 -5.80
C PHE A 109 -1.90 -18.46 -4.45
N THR A 110 -3.19 -18.44 -4.16
CA THR A 110 -3.76 -18.99 -2.92
C THR A 110 -3.37 -20.45 -2.74
N ARG A 111 -3.50 -21.28 -3.78
CA ARG A 111 -3.11 -22.70 -3.72
C ARG A 111 -1.62 -22.92 -3.49
N ALA A 112 -0.77 -21.99 -3.91
CA ALA A 112 0.67 -22.15 -3.87
C ALA A 112 1.33 -21.56 -2.62
N GLU A 113 0.84 -20.42 -2.13
CA GLU A 113 1.48 -19.65 -1.05
C GLU A 113 0.61 -19.49 0.21
N GLY A 114 -0.68 -19.85 0.16
CA GLY A 114 -1.55 -19.83 1.32
C GLY A 114 -1.00 -20.71 2.44
N SER A 115 -0.92 -20.16 3.65
CA SER A 115 -0.41 -20.88 4.82
C SER A 115 -1.04 -20.34 6.12
N PRO A 116 -1.38 -21.23 7.07
CA PRO A 116 -1.87 -20.83 8.40
C PRO A 116 -0.79 -20.18 9.28
N ASP A 117 0.49 -20.23 8.87
CA ASP A 117 1.60 -19.61 9.60
C ASP A 117 1.60 -18.08 9.51
N PHE A 118 0.82 -17.51 8.59
CA PHE A 118 0.69 -16.08 8.35
C PHE A 118 -0.75 -15.63 8.59
N CYS A 119 -0.89 -14.38 9.04
CA CYS A 119 -2.19 -13.74 9.15
C CYS A 119 -2.75 -13.36 7.79
N LEU A 120 -1.87 -12.87 6.89
CA LEU A 120 -2.21 -12.45 5.54
C LEU A 120 -1.02 -12.67 4.58
N VAL A 121 -1.29 -13.13 3.36
CA VAL A 121 -0.28 -13.31 2.31
C VAL A 121 -0.55 -12.30 1.18
N HIS A 122 0.46 -11.57 0.71
CA HIS A 122 0.30 -10.51 -0.31
C HIS A 122 1.19 -10.83 -1.51
N LEU A 123 0.61 -10.92 -2.71
CA LEU A 123 1.33 -10.98 -3.97
C LEU A 123 1.58 -9.58 -4.55
N LEU A 124 2.83 -9.18 -4.71
CA LEU A 124 3.23 -8.00 -5.46
C LEU A 124 3.66 -8.38 -6.86
N THR A 125 3.17 -7.63 -7.85
CA THR A 125 3.37 -7.96 -9.26
C THR A 125 3.22 -6.75 -10.16
N ALA A 126 3.60 -6.91 -11.41
CA ALA A 126 3.45 -5.93 -12.48
C ALA A 126 2.69 -6.58 -13.64
N GLN A 127 1.73 -7.44 -13.30
CA GLN A 127 0.89 -8.14 -14.26
C GLN A 127 -0.33 -7.30 -14.62
N SER A 128 -0.43 -6.89 -15.88
CA SER A 128 -1.69 -6.40 -16.42
C SER A 128 -2.70 -7.54 -16.54
N PHE A 129 -3.97 -7.24 -16.33
CA PHE A 129 -5.07 -8.20 -16.42
C PHE A 129 -5.93 -7.94 -17.65
N ALA A 130 -6.35 -9.03 -18.31
CA ALA A 130 -7.19 -8.94 -19.51
C ALA A 130 -8.66 -8.65 -19.20
N ASP A 131 -9.10 -8.93 -17.97
CA ASP A 131 -10.51 -9.03 -17.58
C ASP A 131 -10.99 -7.94 -16.62
N SER A 132 -10.09 -7.06 -16.16
CA SER A 132 -10.43 -6.15 -15.07
C SER A 132 -9.74 -4.80 -15.16
N ALA A 133 -10.52 -3.80 -14.75
CA ALA A 133 -10.12 -2.44 -14.40
C ALA A 133 -9.49 -2.34 -13.01
N HIS A 134 -9.48 -3.46 -12.27
CA HIS A 134 -9.19 -3.49 -10.85
C HIS A 134 -7.69 -3.31 -10.62
N ILE A 135 -7.34 -2.33 -9.78
CA ILE A 135 -5.97 -1.98 -9.40
C ILE A 135 -5.49 -2.86 -8.24
N GLY A 136 -6.40 -3.56 -7.57
CA GLY A 136 -6.12 -4.60 -6.60
C GLY A 136 -7.28 -5.59 -6.48
N LEU A 137 -7.03 -6.70 -5.79
CA LEU A 137 -8.06 -7.69 -5.48
C LEU A 137 -7.73 -8.36 -4.14
N ALA A 138 -8.74 -8.60 -3.32
CA ALA A 138 -8.65 -9.30 -2.05
C ALA A 138 -9.88 -10.17 -1.78
N TYR A 139 -9.70 -11.22 -0.98
CA TYR A 139 -10.84 -11.89 -0.37
C TYR A 139 -11.37 -11.06 0.80
N VAL A 140 -12.67 -10.79 0.80
CA VAL A 140 -13.35 -10.15 1.94
C VAL A 140 -13.53 -11.17 3.06
N ALA A 141 -13.00 -10.90 4.26
CA ALA A 141 -13.21 -11.81 5.40
C ALA A 141 -14.70 -11.89 5.74
N ASP A 142 -15.25 -13.11 5.77
CA ASP A 142 -16.63 -13.34 6.21
C ASP A 142 -16.70 -13.70 7.69
N SER A 143 -17.50 -12.95 8.43
CA SER A 143 -17.79 -13.17 9.84
C SER A 143 -18.43 -14.55 10.10
N ARG A 144 -19.04 -15.19 9.10
CA ARG A 144 -19.68 -16.52 9.19
C ARG A 144 -18.73 -17.70 8.92
N GLY A 145 -17.44 -17.45 8.73
CA GLY A 145 -16.43 -18.50 8.57
C GLY A 145 -16.22 -18.98 7.14
N GLY A 146 -16.61 -18.18 6.14
CA GLY A 146 -16.20 -18.41 4.75
C GLY A 146 -14.68 -18.31 4.56
N PRO A 147 -14.13 -18.94 3.49
CA PRO A 147 -12.71 -18.83 3.14
C PRO A 147 -12.37 -17.37 2.82
N GLY A 148 -11.19 -16.89 3.22
CA GLY A 148 -10.76 -15.53 2.91
C GLY A 148 -10.40 -14.64 4.10
N GLY A 149 -9.51 -13.68 3.83
CA GLY A 149 -9.10 -12.61 4.72
C GLY A 149 -8.26 -13.05 5.94
N ILE A 150 -8.11 -12.20 6.94
CA ILE A 150 -7.19 -12.43 8.05
C ILE A 150 -7.46 -13.75 8.78
N CYS A 151 -6.37 -14.39 9.20
CA CYS A 151 -6.39 -15.66 9.92
C CYS A 151 -7.21 -16.76 9.21
N SER A 152 -7.16 -16.77 7.88
CA SER A 152 -7.68 -17.85 7.05
C SER A 152 -6.54 -18.48 6.26
N ASP A 153 -6.73 -19.70 5.78
CA ASP A 153 -5.77 -20.39 4.91
C ASP A 153 -5.61 -19.71 3.53
N SER A 154 -6.28 -18.57 3.28
CA SER A 154 -6.43 -17.94 1.97
C SER A 154 -6.60 -16.42 2.08
N ALA A 155 -5.55 -15.75 2.52
CA ALA A 155 -5.55 -14.30 2.72
C ALA A 155 -4.68 -13.69 1.61
N PHE A 156 -5.23 -12.75 0.82
CA PHE A 156 -4.62 -12.28 -0.43
C PHE A 156 -4.81 -10.79 -0.66
N VAL A 157 -3.77 -10.16 -1.23
CA VAL A 157 -3.82 -8.89 -1.96
C VAL A 157 -2.95 -8.99 -3.20
N HIS A 158 -3.35 -8.36 -4.30
CA HIS A 158 -2.52 -8.17 -5.49
C HIS A 158 -2.45 -6.70 -5.89
N PHE A 159 -1.32 -6.28 -6.46
CA PHE A 159 -1.17 -4.96 -7.09
C PHE A 159 -0.37 -5.07 -8.40
N PRO A 160 -0.76 -4.41 -9.51
CA PRO A 160 0.05 -4.23 -10.70
C PRO A 160 0.72 -2.85 -10.73
N LEU A 161 2.05 -2.80 -10.62
CA LEU A 161 2.83 -1.57 -10.80
C LEU A 161 3.33 -1.44 -12.25
N ASP A 162 2.87 -0.41 -12.97
CA ASP A 162 3.39 -0.06 -14.31
C ASP A 162 4.50 1.01 -14.27
N TYR A 163 4.82 1.56 -13.08
CA TYR A 163 5.89 2.55 -12.89
C TYR A 163 6.76 2.20 -11.67
N PRO A 164 8.06 2.51 -11.69
CA PRO A 164 9.04 2.12 -10.65
C PRO A 164 8.90 2.89 -9.33
N LEU A 165 7.70 3.37 -9.01
CA LEU A 165 7.43 4.25 -7.91
C LEU A 165 6.19 3.76 -7.19
N VAL A 166 6.35 3.29 -5.95
CA VAL A 166 5.22 3.07 -5.04
C VAL A 166 4.67 4.45 -4.73
N THR A 167 3.61 4.82 -5.43
CA THR A 167 2.93 6.09 -5.24
C THR A 167 1.98 6.01 -4.05
N LYS A 168 1.50 7.17 -3.57
CA LYS A 168 0.56 7.24 -2.46
C LYS A 168 -0.74 6.49 -2.77
N GLU A 169 -1.13 6.45 -4.04
CA GLU A 169 -2.27 5.71 -4.55
C GLU A 169 -2.08 4.19 -4.39
N ALA A 170 -0.89 3.68 -4.68
CA ALA A 170 -0.58 2.26 -4.51
C ALA A 170 -0.71 1.82 -3.04
N GLU A 171 -0.26 2.66 -2.11
CA GLU A 171 -0.42 2.42 -0.67
C GLU A 171 -1.89 2.42 -0.25
N ILE A 172 -2.69 3.36 -0.76
CA ILE A 172 -4.12 3.42 -0.44
C ILE A 172 -4.86 2.20 -0.98
N VAL A 173 -4.51 1.73 -2.18
CA VAL A 173 -5.08 0.48 -2.72
C VAL A 173 -4.65 -0.71 -1.86
N VAL A 174 -3.38 -0.85 -1.49
CA VAL A 174 -2.97 -1.95 -0.59
C VAL A 174 -3.71 -1.88 0.75
N ALA A 175 -3.91 -0.68 1.30
CA ALA A 175 -4.72 -0.48 2.50
C ALA A 175 -6.20 -0.85 2.25
N HIS A 176 -6.76 -0.54 1.10
CA HIS A 176 -8.12 -0.94 0.70
C HIS A 176 -8.27 -2.47 0.68
N GLU A 177 -7.33 -3.16 0.03
CA GLU A 177 -7.34 -4.62 -0.09
C GLU A 177 -7.07 -5.32 1.26
N TYR A 178 -6.22 -4.74 2.11
CA TYR A 178 -6.06 -5.19 3.50
C TYR A 178 -7.34 -5.01 4.30
N ALA A 179 -8.10 -3.93 4.08
CA ALA A 179 -9.33 -3.68 4.80
C ALA A 179 -10.45 -4.64 4.37
N HIS A 180 -10.51 -5.02 3.10
CA HIS A 180 -11.31 -6.18 2.66
C HIS A 180 -10.92 -7.45 3.42
N SER A 181 -9.62 -7.74 3.51
CA SER A 181 -9.11 -8.88 4.29
C SER A 181 -9.45 -8.78 5.79
N TRP A 182 -9.65 -7.58 6.33
CA TRP A 182 -10.11 -7.34 7.70
C TRP A 182 -11.64 -7.27 7.81
N GLY A 183 -12.38 -7.53 6.73
CA GLY A 183 -13.84 -7.67 6.72
C GLY A 183 -14.63 -6.42 6.35
N ALA A 184 -13.98 -5.33 5.92
CA ALA A 184 -14.68 -4.19 5.37
C ALA A 184 -15.25 -4.51 3.98
N GLN A 185 -16.45 -4.00 3.70
CA GLN A 185 -17.00 -3.92 2.35
C GLN A 185 -16.78 -2.52 1.79
N HIS A 186 -17.14 -2.30 0.53
CA HIS A 186 -17.14 -0.93 0.02
C HIS A 186 -18.12 -0.06 0.79
N ASP A 187 -17.70 1.17 1.08
CA ASP A 187 -18.57 2.21 1.61
C ASP A 187 -19.71 2.48 0.61
N GLY A 188 -20.94 2.61 1.10
CA GLY A 188 -22.11 2.83 0.25
C GLY A 188 -22.98 1.59 -0.01
N LEU A 189 -22.50 0.41 0.37
CA LEU A 189 -23.21 -0.87 0.20
C LEU A 189 -24.00 -1.31 1.46
N GLU A 190 -24.10 -0.44 2.46
CA GLU A 190 -24.86 -0.68 3.67
C GLU A 190 -26.35 -0.87 3.35
N ARG A 191 -26.99 -1.81 4.06
CA ARG A 191 -28.42 -2.10 3.88
C ARG A 191 -29.32 -0.99 4.43
N ASP A 192 -28.85 -0.30 5.47
CA ASP A 192 -29.57 0.79 6.12
C ASP A 192 -29.16 2.12 5.47
N ALA A 193 -30.14 2.92 5.07
CA ALA A 193 -29.94 4.18 4.38
C ALA A 193 -29.23 5.22 5.28
N ASP A 194 -29.54 5.22 6.58
CA ASP A 194 -28.98 6.20 7.52
C ASP A 194 -27.50 5.91 7.81
N ASP A 195 -27.11 4.63 7.79
CA ASP A 195 -25.71 4.23 7.94
C ASP A 195 -24.91 4.46 6.66
N ARG A 196 -25.54 4.32 5.50
CA ARG A 196 -24.93 4.58 4.20
C ARG A 196 -24.49 6.03 4.03
N GLU A 197 -25.33 6.99 4.42
CA GLU A 197 -25.02 8.42 4.31
C GLU A 197 -23.84 8.84 5.21
N LYS A 198 -23.67 8.20 6.37
CA LYS A 198 -22.54 8.47 7.28
C LYS A 198 -21.17 8.05 6.74
N CYS A 199 -21.15 7.21 5.73
CA CYS A 199 -19.93 6.57 5.20
C CYS A 199 -19.59 7.02 3.79
N LEU A 200 -20.48 7.80 3.17
CA LEU A 200 -20.28 8.49 1.90
C LEU A 200 -20.36 10.00 2.16
N PRO A 201 -19.26 10.63 2.61
CA PRO A 201 -19.25 12.07 2.83
C PRO A 201 -19.42 12.80 1.50
N ASP A 202 -19.92 14.04 1.55
CA ASP A 202 -19.82 14.91 0.37
C ASP A 202 -18.33 15.09 0.05
N TYR A 203 -17.98 15.10 -1.24
CA TYR A 203 -16.60 15.28 -1.67
C TYR A 203 -15.94 16.53 -1.04
N SER A 204 -16.73 17.59 -0.80
CA SER A 204 -16.27 18.83 -0.14
C SER A 204 -15.84 18.66 1.33
N GLU A 205 -16.24 17.56 1.98
CA GLU A 205 -15.91 17.21 3.37
C GLU A 205 -14.64 16.36 3.48
N GLY A 206 -13.75 16.49 2.48
CA GLY A 206 -12.43 15.89 2.49
C GLY A 206 -12.32 14.61 1.67
N GLY A 207 -13.12 14.48 0.61
CA GLY A 207 -13.09 13.36 -0.33
C GLY A 207 -13.64 12.06 0.24
N ASN A 208 -13.57 10.98 -0.56
CA ASN A 208 -14.04 9.67 -0.14
C ASN A 208 -13.02 8.96 0.77
N TYR A 209 -13.51 7.99 1.55
CA TYR A 209 -12.68 7.14 2.42
C TYR A 209 -11.96 6.02 1.66
N ILE A 210 -11.05 5.32 2.33
CA ILE A 210 -10.24 4.23 1.77
C ILE A 210 -11.12 3.15 1.09
N MET A 211 -12.26 2.79 1.68
CA MET A 211 -13.11 1.71 1.18
C MET A 211 -14.14 2.15 0.13
N HIS A 212 -13.95 3.32 -0.47
CA HIS A 212 -14.78 3.71 -1.60
C HIS A 212 -14.54 2.77 -2.80
N MET A 213 -15.60 2.45 -3.56
CA MET A 213 -15.54 1.51 -4.70
C MET A 213 -14.67 1.96 -5.89
N TYR A 214 -14.26 3.23 -5.90
CA TYR A 214 -13.37 3.80 -6.91
C TYR A 214 -12.05 4.20 -6.26
N ALA A 215 -10.95 4.09 -7.01
CA ALA A 215 -9.62 4.42 -6.53
C ALA A 215 -9.50 5.89 -6.10
N GLN A 216 -8.70 6.14 -5.07
CA GLN A 216 -8.44 7.46 -4.51
C GLN A 216 -7.02 7.93 -4.88
N ASN A 217 -6.85 9.24 -5.07
CA ASN A 217 -5.57 9.84 -5.42
C ASN A 217 -4.69 10.18 -4.18
N GLY A 218 -5.27 10.13 -2.97
CA GLY A 218 -4.53 10.37 -1.73
C GLY A 218 -4.25 11.83 -1.38
N TYR A 219 -4.80 12.78 -2.13
CA TYR A 219 -4.68 14.21 -1.83
C TYR A 219 -5.69 14.65 -0.77
N ASP A 220 -6.88 14.07 -0.78
CA ASP A 220 -7.95 14.46 0.13
C ASP A 220 -7.78 13.83 1.53
N PRO A 221 -8.12 14.55 2.62
CA PRO A 221 -7.91 14.07 4.00
C PRO A 221 -8.53 12.71 4.33
N ASN A 222 -9.67 12.36 3.72
CA ASN A 222 -10.35 11.09 3.97
C ASN A 222 -9.75 9.92 3.17
N ASN A 223 -8.97 10.18 2.12
CA ASN A 223 -8.38 9.12 1.27
C ASN A 223 -7.40 8.21 2.03
N ILE A 224 -6.94 8.63 3.21
CA ILE A 224 -6.08 7.85 4.12
C ILE A 224 -6.78 7.54 5.45
N ARG A 225 -8.11 7.58 5.48
CA ARG A 225 -8.93 7.29 6.67
C ARG A 225 -9.97 6.23 6.35
N PHE A 226 -10.33 5.44 7.35
CA PHE A 226 -11.48 4.54 7.27
C PHE A 226 -12.76 5.27 7.64
N SER A 227 -13.83 5.00 6.88
CA SER A 227 -15.17 5.48 7.21
C SER A 227 -15.67 4.87 8.54
N PRO A 228 -16.70 5.44 9.17
CA PRO A 228 -17.35 4.82 10.31
C PRO A 228 -17.85 3.39 10.04
N CYS A 229 -18.30 3.07 8.81
CA CYS A 229 -18.83 1.75 8.44
C CYS A 229 -17.73 0.71 8.31
N SER A 230 -16.62 1.10 7.68
CA SER A 230 -15.41 0.30 7.56
C SER A 230 -14.87 -0.07 8.94
N ARG A 231 -14.79 0.90 9.86
CA ARG A 231 -14.32 0.70 11.23
C ARG A 231 -15.20 -0.28 12.01
N ARG A 232 -16.53 -0.13 11.94
CA ARG A 232 -17.48 -1.07 12.58
C ARG A 232 -17.32 -2.49 12.05
N SER A 233 -17.18 -2.64 10.73
CA SER A 233 -17.06 -3.96 10.09
C SER A 233 -15.74 -4.65 10.46
N ILE A 234 -14.64 -3.88 10.45
CA ILE A 234 -13.32 -4.37 10.84
C ILE A 234 -13.27 -4.76 12.31
N ARG A 235 -13.82 -3.94 13.22
CA ARG A 235 -13.88 -4.28 14.66
C ARG A 235 -14.55 -5.64 14.88
N ARG A 236 -15.73 -5.84 14.29
CA ARG A 236 -16.47 -7.11 14.38
C ARG A 236 -15.68 -8.31 13.87
N MET A 237 -14.81 -8.10 12.88
CA MET A 237 -13.92 -9.16 12.39
C MET A 237 -12.78 -9.43 13.36
N LEU A 238 -12.14 -8.37 13.87
CA LEU A 238 -11.07 -8.49 14.86
C LEU A 238 -11.55 -9.30 16.05
N GLU A 239 -12.68 -8.93 16.67
CA GLU A 239 -13.32 -9.67 17.78
C GLU A 239 -13.43 -11.19 17.55
N ARG A 240 -13.63 -11.62 16.30
CA ARG A 240 -13.83 -13.02 15.94
C ARG A 240 -12.58 -13.78 15.54
N ARG A 241 -11.56 -13.11 15.01
CA ARG A 241 -10.42 -13.78 14.35
C ARG A 241 -9.06 -13.44 14.91
N TRP A 242 -8.88 -12.32 15.62
CA TRP A 242 -7.56 -11.83 16.07
C TRP A 242 -6.75 -12.93 16.78
N TYR A 243 -7.38 -13.64 17.73
CA TYR A 243 -6.73 -14.62 18.60
C TYR A 243 -6.15 -15.84 17.85
N ARG A 244 -6.57 -16.06 16.61
CA ARG A 244 -6.14 -17.21 15.79
C ARG A 244 -4.73 -17.06 15.26
N CYS A 245 -4.34 -15.85 14.86
CA CYS A 245 -3.10 -15.65 14.10
C CYS A 245 -2.34 -14.37 14.42
N PHE A 246 -2.92 -13.42 15.17
CA PHE A 246 -2.17 -12.23 15.57
C PHE A 246 -1.07 -12.60 16.54
N GLU A 247 0.08 -11.97 16.40
CA GLU A 247 1.26 -12.20 17.22
C GLU A 247 1.59 -10.91 17.98
N PRO A 248 2.30 -11.01 19.12
CA PRO A 248 2.93 -9.84 19.69
C PRO A 248 3.84 -9.21 18.66
N GLU A 249 3.96 -7.88 18.71
CA GLU A 249 5.04 -7.20 18.01
C GLU A 249 6.36 -7.86 18.42
N LYS A 250 6.99 -8.55 17.45
CA LYS A 250 8.26 -9.20 17.69
C LYS A 250 9.26 -8.12 18.05
N ALA A 251 10.03 -8.35 19.11
CA ALA A 251 11.25 -7.60 19.29
C ALA A 251 12.13 -7.88 18.06
N LEU A 252 12.59 -6.80 17.44
CA LEU A 252 13.82 -6.66 16.65
C LEU A 252 14.45 -8.02 16.30
N PHE A 253 14.19 -8.52 15.08
CA PHE A 253 14.57 -9.87 14.64
C PHE A 253 15.49 -9.84 13.41
N CYS A 254 16.73 -10.24 13.68
CA CYS A 254 17.76 -10.40 12.67
C CYS A 254 17.46 -11.54 11.70
N GLY A 255 17.48 -11.23 10.40
CA GLY A 255 17.36 -12.19 9.30
C GLY A 255 16.13 -11.99 8.42
N ASN A 256 15.36 -10.90 8.62
CA ASN A 256 14.21 -10.54 7.81
C ASN A 256 14.56 -9.60 6.63
N GLY A 257 15.80 -9.12 6.56
CA GLY A 257 16.35 -8.26 5.51
C GLY A 257 16.11 -6.77 5.73
N VAL A 258 15.62 -6.38 6.92
CA VAL A 258 15.33 -4.99 7.31
C VAL A 258 16.16 -4.65 8.53
N VAL A 259 16.88 -3.54 8.47
CA VAL A 259 17.63 -3.07 9.63
C VAL A 259 16.67 -2.48 10.64
N GLU A 260 16.50 -3.16 11.77
CA GLU A 260 15.68 -2.69 12.87
C GLU A 260 16.54 -2.03 13.97
N GLU A 261 15.92 -1.41 14.99
CA GLU A 261 16.65 -0.79 16.09
C GLU A 261 17.60 -1.80 16.77
N GLY A 262 18.88 -1.45 16.91
CA GLY A 262 19.90 -2.33 17.49
C GLY A 262 20.63 -3.24 16.49
N GLU A 263 20.25 -3.22 15.21
CA GLU A 263 20.96 -3.88 14.12
C GLU A 263 21.80 -2.89 13.31
N GLU A 264 22.92 -3.35 12.75
CA GLU A 264 23.77 -2.54 11.85
C GLU A 264 23.55 -2.93 10.37
N CYS A 265 23.11 -4.16 10.11
CA CYS A 265 22.77 -4.69 8.79
C CYS A 265 21.88 -5.93 8.91
N ASP A 266 21.08 -6.24 7.89
CA ASP A 266 20.33 -7.50 7.82
C ASP A 266 20.36 -8.08 6.38
N GLU A 267 21.02 -9.22 6.20
CA GLU A 267 21.15 -9.91 4.91
C GLU A 267 19.90 -10.70 4.49
N GLY A 268 18.88 -10.83 5.34
CA GLY A 268 17.64 -11.54 5.03
C GLY A 268 17.75 -13.07 5.09
N ASN A 269 18.70 -13.59 5.87
CA ASN A 269 18.87 -15.03 6.06
C ASN A 269 18.29 -15.50 7.39
N PHE A 270 17.04 -15.96 7.37
CA PHE A 270 16.29 -16.49 8.52
C PHE A 270 17.03 -17.60 9.31
N LEU A 271 18.06 -18.23 8.74
CA LEU A 271 18.86 -19.26 9.42
C LEU A 271 20.06 -18.69 10.21
N LYS A 272 20.42 -17.41 10.03
CA LYS A 272 21.50 -16.71 10.75
C LYS A 272 20.93 -15.69 11.74
N ILE A 273 20.28 -16.20 12.79
CA ILE A 273 19.44 -15.44 13.73
C ILE A 273 20.22 -14.46 14.65
N ASN A 274 21.56 -14.47 14.66
CA ASN A 274 22.32 -13.86 15.77
C ASN A 274 23.43 -12.86 15.41
N ASP A 275 23.58 -12.40 14.16
CA ASP A 275 24.69 -11.50 13.81
C ASP A 275 24.33 -10.45 12.76
N CYS A 276 23.32 -9.63 13.04
CA CYS A 276 22.96 -8.44 12.26
C CYS A 276 23.91 -7.27 12.55
N ARG A 277 25.21 -7.56 12.45
CA ARG A 277 26.31 -6.63 12.68
C ARG A 277 27.19 -6.58 11.45
N LEU A 278 27.75 -5.41 11.20
CA LEU A 278 28.70 -5.25 10.13
C LEU A 278 29.98 -6.02 10.46
N THR A 279 30.61 -6.61 9.45
CA THR A 279 31.95 -7.17 9.65
C THR A 279 32.92 -6.06 10.04
N PRO A 280 34.01 -6.34 10.78
CA PRO A 280 34.93 -5.30 11.27
C PRO A 280 35.55 -4.39 10.19
N SER A 281 35.55 -4.83 8.94
CA SER A 281 36.06 -4.07 7.78
C SER A 281 34.98 -3.35 6.98
N SER A 282 33.70 -3.54 7.29
CA SER A 282 32.57 -2.95 6.59
C SER A 282 32.13 -1.65 7.25
N GLN A 283 31.86 -0.62 6.44
CA GLN A 283 31.28 0.65 6.91
C GLN A 283 29.75 0.67 6.74
N CYS A 284 29.23 -0.18 5.85
CA CYS A 284 27.83 -0.19 5.46
C CYS A 284 27.43 -1.55 4.85
N SER A 285 26.13 -1.74 4.65
CA SER A 285 25.57 -2.92 3.96
C SER A 285 24.91 -2.52 2.63
N PRO A 286 25.38 -3.00 1.47
CA PRO A 286 24.75 -2.72 0.17
C PRO A 286 23.33 -3.29 0.04
N HIS A 287 22.95 -4.23 0.90
CA HIS A 287 21.60 -4.81 0.93
C HIS A 287 20.58 -3.90 1.60
N ASN A 288 21.00 -3.09 2.57
CA ASN A 288 20.09 -2.28 3.38
C ASN A 288 20.23 -0.78 3.11
N GLN A 289 21.41 -0.35 2.64
CA GLN A 289 21.78 1.06 2.53
C GLN A 289 22.07 1.45 1.07
N PRO A 290 21.27 2.36 0.47
CA PRO A 290 21.41 2.75 -0.94
C PRO A 290 22.72 3.49 -1.26
N CYS A 291 23.35 4.13 -0.26
CA CYS A 291 24.65 4.79 -0.41
C CYS A 291 25.84 3.88 -0.06
N CYS A 292 25.65 2.56 -0.10
CA CYS A 292 26.71 1.60 0.14
C CYS A 292 27.12 0.86 -1.14
N ASN A 293 28.41 0.82 -1.42
CA ASN A 293 28.95 0.08 -2.56
C ASN A 293 29.14 -1.42 -2.26
N LEU A 294 29.37 -2.22 -3.30
CA LEU A 294 29.57 -3.68 -3.19
C LEU A 294 30.84 -4.07 -2.42
N SER A 295 31.73 -3.12 -2.11
CA SER A 295 32.90 -3.31 -1.25
C SER A 295 32.64 -2.87 0.20
N CYS A 296 31.37 -2.71 0.57
CA CYS A 296 30.91 -2.34 1.92
C CYS A 296 31.49 -1.00 2.42
N SER A 297 31.69 -0.06 1.50
CA SER A 297 32.15 1.31 1.79
C SER A 297 31.15 2.33 1.25
N TYR A 298 31.10 3.52 1.85
CA TYR A 298 30.19 4.57 1.38
C TYR A 298 30.55 5.03 -0.03
N TYR A 299 29.52 5.30 -0.83
CA TYR A 299 29.69 6.07 -2.05
C TYR A 299 30.09 7.51 -1.73
N THR A 300 30.78 8.15 -2.67
CA THR A 300 31.18 9.56 -2.60
C THR A 300 29.98 10.51 -2.69
N ALA A 301 30.18 11.78 -2.30
CA ALA A 301 29.10 12.76 -2.20
C ALA A 301 28.47 13.19 -3.54
N ASP A 302 29.04 12.76 -4.66
CA ASP A 302 28.54 12.95 -6.02
C ASP A 302 27.70 11.76 -6.52
N HIS A 303 27.60 10.67 -5.76
CA HIS A 303 26.78 9.51 -6.14
C HIS A 303 25.30 9.81 -5.94
N ILE A 304 24.52 9.62 -7.00
CA ILE A 304 23.06 9.79 -7.00
C ILE A 304 22.42 8.54 -6.39
N CYS A 305 21.85 8.67 -5.20
CA CYS A 305 21.14 7.58 -4.53
C CYS A 305 19.63 7.60 -4.75
N LEU A 306 19.05 8.77 -5.01
CA LEU A 306 17.68 8.91 -5.51
C LEU A 306 17.73 9.74 -6.79
N PRO A 307 17.33 9.18 -7.94
CA PRO A 307 17.24 9.94 -9.19
C PRO A 307 16.12 10.98 -9.11
N GLU A 308 16.26 12.05 -9.90
CA GLU A 308 15.20 13.05 -10.07
C GLU A 308 13.88 12.41 -10.53
N ASP A 309 12.79 12.85 -9.91
CA ASP A 309 11.42 12.51 -10.26
C ASP A 309 10.58 13.78 -10.41
N PRO A 310 10.50 14.34 -11.63
CA PRO A 310 9.72 15.53 -11.90
C PRO A 310 8.22 15.33 -11.67
N LEU A 311 7.71 14.11 -11.83
CA LEU A 311 6.28 13.81 -11.70
C LEU A 311 5.82 13.89 -10.24
N GLN A 312 6.72 13.67 -9.28
CA GLN A 312 6.46 13.82 -7.84
C GLN A 312 7.10 15.07 -7.21
N CYS A 313 7.59 15.99 -8.03
CA CYS A 313 8.23 17.22 -7.55
C CYS A 313 9.49 16.99 -6.72
N LYS A 314 10.25 15.92 -6.99
CA LYS A 314 11.48 15.55 -6.27
C LYS A 314 12.70 15.70 -7.16
N ALA A 315 13.69 16.46 -6.70
CA ALA A 315 14.99 16.58 -7.36
C ALA A 315 15.89 15.38 -7.04
N SER A 316 17.01 15.23 -7.75
CA SER A 316 18.01 14.22 -7.41
C SER A 316 18.53 14.40 -5.98
N SER A 317 18.70 13.30 -5.25
CA SER A 317 19.39 13.24 -3.97
C SER A 317 20.72 12.51 -4.10
N PHE A 318 21.70 12.99 -3.35
CA PHE A 318 23.07 12.53 -3.40
C PHE A 318 23.49 11.95 -2.06
N CYS A 319 24.36 10.95 -2.11
CA CYS A 319 24.99 10.42 -0.91
C CYS A 319 25.78 11.51 -0.19
N THR A 320 25.98 11.34 1.10
CA THR A 320 26.74 12.33 1.89
C THR A 320 28.25 12.11 1.83
N GLY A 321 28.69 10.92 1.39
CA GLY A 321 30.10 10.50 1.45
C GLY A 321 30.51 9.79 2.74
N TYR A 322 29.65 9.80 3.77
CA TYR A 322 29.98 9.29 5.11
C TYR A 322 28.82 8.58 5.81
N SER A 323 27.70 8.37 5.11
CA SER A 323 26.55 7.59 5.59
C SER A 323 26.05 6.66 4.47
N GLY A 324 25.46 5.54 4.88
CA GLY A 324 24.79 4.59 3.98
C GLY A 324 23.36 5.02 3.64
N ASP A 325 22.80 5.97 4.39
CA ASP A 325 21.47 6.50 4.16
C ASP A 325 21.48 7.49 2.99
N CYS A 326 20.42 7.44 2.17
CA CYS A 326 20.19 8.47 1.17
C CYS A 326 19.38 9.62 1.79
N PRO A 327 19.87 10.87 1.76
CA PRO A 327 19.11 12.03 2.21
C PRO A 327 17.78 12.17 1.47
N ALA A 328 16.79 12.79 2.13
CA ALA A 328 15.53 13.10 1.49
C ALA A 328 15.74 13.99 0.25
N ALA A 329 15.09 13.63 -0.85
CA ALA A 329 15.15 14.38 -2.10
C ALA A 329 14.62 15.81 -1.90
N PRO A 330 15.38 16.85 -2.29
CA PRO A 330 14.88 18.22 -2.23
C PRO A 330 13.74 18.42 -3.22
N ALA A 331 12.92 19.46 -3.00
CA ALA A 331 11.86 19.82 -3.93
C ALA A 331 12.45 20.36 -5.25
N ILE A 332 11.86 19.99 -6.39
CA ILE A 332 12.10 20.74 -7.64
C ILE A 332 11.45 22.14 -7.55
N PRO A 333 11.82 23.09 -8.42
CA PRO A 333 11.27 24.44 -8.39
C PRO A 333 9.74 24.49 -8.44
N ASP A 334 9.14 25.33 -7.61
CA ASP A 334 7.70 25.63 -7.67
C ASP A 334 7.32 26.10 -9.08
N GLY A 335 6.15 25.68 -9.56
CA GLY A 335 5.69 25.96 -10.93
C GLY A 335 6.07 24.90 -11.96
N SER A 336 6.93 23.94 -11.60
CA SER A 336 7.30 22.84 -12.49
C SER A 336 6.09 21.96 -12.83
N PRO A 337 5.94 21.49 -14.08
CA PRO A 337 4.89 20.55 -14.44
C PRO A 337 5.15 19.19 -13.77
N CYS A 338 4.09 18.58 -13.24
CA CYS A 338 4.15 17.26 -12.61
C CYS A 338 2.99 16.37 -13.10
N LEU A 339 2.74 15.24 -12.42
CA LEU A 339 1.71 14.25 -12.79
C LEU A 339 0.36 14.92 -13.19
N GLU A 340 -0.31 14.36 -14.20
CA GLU A 340 -1.65 14.79 -14.64
C GLU A 340 -1.79 16.26 -15.04
N GLU A 341 -0.77 16.83 -15.68
CA GLU A 341 -0.72 18.28 -15.90
C GLU A 341 -0.94 19.00 -14.55
N GLY A 342 -0.22 18.58 -13.51
CA GLY A 342 -0.17 19.25 -12.22
C GLY A 342 0.87 20.38 -12.19
N GLU A 343 1.04 21.01 -11.04
CA GLU A 343 2.09 21.99 -10.79
C GLU A 343 2.71 21.77 -9.41
N CYS A 344 4.04 21.77 -9.35
CA CYS A 344 4.76 21.59 -8.10
C CYS A 344 4.62 22.81 -7.19
N GLN A 345 4.30 22.56 -5.92
CA GLN A 345 4.35 23.57 -4.87
C GLN A 345 4.95 22.95 -3.60
N LYS A 346 6.06 23.51 -3.12
CA LYS A 346 6.78 23.06 -1.91
C LYS A 346 7.10 21.56 -1.91
N GLY A 347 7.45 21.02 -3.08
CA GLY A 347 7.80 19.60 -3.25
C GLY A 347 6.62 18.63 -3.22
N VAL A 348 5.39 19.14 -3.41
CA VAL A 348 4.15 18.38 -3.58
C VAL A 348 3.59 18.70 -4.97
N CYS A 349 3.18 17.67 -5.72
CA CYS A 349 2.49 17.86 -6.98
C CYS A 349 1.04 18.25 -6.71
N LEU A 350 0.65 19.48 -7.06
CA LEU A 350 -0.75 19.88 -7.02
C LEU A 350 -1.45 19.43 -8.30
N PRO A 351 -2.66 18.86 -8.21
CA PRO A 351 -3.43 18.49 -9.38
C PRO A 351 -3.78 19.73 -10.21
N TYR A 352 -4.07 19.52 -11.50
CA TYR A 352 -4.36 20.58 -12.47
C TYR A 352 -5.28 21.69 -11.93
N CYS A 353 -6.38 21.32 -11.26
CA CYS A 353 -7.38 22.27 -10.75
C CYS A 353 -6.85 23.16 -9.60
N GLU A 354 -5.91 22.64 -8.80
CA GLU A 354 -5.39 23.28 -7.59
C GLU A 354 -4.16 24.15 -7.85
N ARG A 355 -3.64 24.14 -9.08
CA ARG A 355 -2.61 25.07 -9.56
C ARG A 355 -2.91 26.50 -9.14
N GLN A 356 -1.87 27.27 -8.80
CA GLN A 356 -2.04 28.66 -8.35
C GLN A 356 -2.82 29.51 -9.35
N SER A 357 -2.67 29.23 -10.64
CA SER A 357 -3.36 29.93 -11.74
C SER A 357 -4.87 29.64 -11.81
N ILE A 358 -5.33 28.50 -11.30
CA ILE A 358 -6.73 28.07 -11.34
C ILE A 358 -7.39 28.25 -9.96
N ALA A 359 -6.69 27.87 -8.88
CA ALA A 359 -7.10 28.00 -7.48
C ALA A 359 -8.52 27.45 -7.24
N LYS A 360 -8.75 26.19 -7.64
CA LYS A 360 -10.00 25.43 -7.47
C LYS A 360 -9.68 24.06 -6.90
N LYS A 361 -10.65 23.42 -6.27
CA LYS A 361 -10.54 22.01 -5.92
C LYS A 361 -11.11 21.13 -7.03
N SER A 362 -10.52 19.97 -7.21
CA SER A 362 -11.07 18.89 -8.04
C SER A 362 -12.43 18.43 -7.48
N CYS A 363 -13.31 17.87 -8.32
CA CYS A 363 -14.52 17.18 -7.85
C CYS A 363 -15.13 16.26 -8.92
N ILE A 364 -15.79 15.18 -8.50
CA ILE A 364 -16.37 14.17 -9.39
C ILE A 364 -17.67 14.70 -10.02
N CYS A 365 -17.84 14.52 -11.34
CA CYS A 365 -19.07 14.86 -12.07
C CYS A 365 -20.10 13.72 -11.95
N GLU A 366 -21.37 14.02 -11.66
CA GLU A 366 -22.42 13.01 -11.48
C GLU A 366 -22.96 12.39 -12.79
N GLU A 367 -22.71 12.99 -13.98
CA GLU A 367 -23.23 12.49 -15.26
C GLU A 367 -22.13 11.96 -16.20
N VAL A 368 -21.96 10.63 -16.25
CA VAL A 368 -21.14 9.94 -17.25
C VAL A 368 -22.04 9.39 -18.37
N THR A 369 -22.52 10.25 -19.27
CA THR A 369 -23.39 9.83 -20.41
C THR A 369 -22.66 9.75 -21.76
N SER A 370 -21.33 9.90 -21.82
CA SER A 370 -20.61 9.70 -23.09
C SER A 370 -19.15 9.25 -22.92
N PRO A 371 -18.74 8.10 -23.52
CA PRO A 371 -17.38 7.54 -23.40
C PRO A 371 -16.32 8.30 -24.23
N ARG A 372 -16.63 9.51 -24.72
CA ARG A 372 -15.67 10.39 -25.43
C ARG A 372 -15.29 11.65 -24.67
N HIS A 373 -15.80 11.84 -23.45
CA HIS A 373 -15.49 12.99 -22.60
C HIS A 373 -15.15 12.55 -21.17
N SER A 374 -13.94 12.03 -20.98
CA SER A 374 -13.35 11.84 -19.65
C SER A 374 -12.85 13.21 -19.17
N SER A 375 -13.65 13.97 -18.42
CA SER A 375 -13.19 15.25 -17.84
C SER A 375 -13.84 15.51 -16.46
N CYS A 376 -13.02 15.87 -15.49
CA CYS A 376 -13.39 16.26 -14.12
C CYS A 376 -13.82 17.75 -14.09
N SER A 377 -14.63 18.13 -13.10
CA SER A 377 -15.20 19.48 -12.96
C SER A 377 -14.52 20.30 -11.87
N ILE A 378 -14.60 21.62 -12.02
CA ILE A 378 -14.14 22.66 -11.08
C ILE A 378 -15.18 22.90 -9.98
N ALA A 379 -14.75 22.99 -8.72
CA ALA A 379 -15.54 23.62 -7.67
C ALA A 379 -15.35 25.15 -7.65
N LYS A 380 -16.41 25.94 -7.88
CA LYS A 380 -16.44 27.37 -7.52
C LYS A 380 -17.60 27.63 -6.55
N LEU A 381 -17.32 28.42 -5.51
CA LEU A 381 -18.23 29.11 -4.58
C LEU A 381 -19.72 28.70 -4.69
N ARG A 382 -20.23 27.98 -3.68
CA ARG A 382 -21.63 27.51 -3.48
C ARG A 382 -21.94 26.05 -3.89
N GLY A 383 -20.96 25.14 -3.82
CA GLY A 383 -21.24 23.69 -3.76
C GLY A 383 -21.78 23.04 -5.03
N ARG A 384 -21.42 23.52 -6.23
CA ARG A 384 -21.71 22.80 -7.49
C ARG A 384 -20.45 22.63 -8.34
N CYS A 385 -20.25 21.42 -8.84
CA CYS A 385 -19.22 21.07 -9.81
C CYS A 385 -19.62 21.56 -11.21
N SER A 386 -18.70 22.24 -11.91
CA SER A 386 -18.91 22.71 -13.28
C SER A 386 -17.73 22.37 -14.20
N TRP A 387 -18.01 22.01 -15.45
CA TRP A 387 -17.01 21.67 -16.46
C TRP A 387 -16.01 22.80 -16.70
N TYR A 388 -14.73 22.45 -16.87
CA TYR A 388 -13.68 23.38 -17.29
C TYR A 388 -12.86 22.82 -18.44
N SER A 389 -12.93 23.51 -19.58
CA SER A 389 -12.15 23.30 -20.81
C SER A 389 -12.31 21.93 -21.52
N LEU A 390 -12.65 21.99 -22.81
CA LEU A 390 -12.74 20.86 -23.75
C LEU A 390 -11.37 20.24 -24.15
N ARG A 391 -10.25 20.79 -23.66
CA ARG A 391 -8.89 20.35 -24.02
C ARG A 391 -8.06 19.83 -22.86
N ALA A 392 -8.52 20.03 -21.62
CA ALA A 392 -7.80 19.56 -20.45
C ALA A 392 -8.19 18.12 -20.17
N LYS A 393 -7.28 17.21 -20.45
CA LYS A 393 -7.36 15.81 -20.05
C LYS A 393 -7.16 15.78 -18.52
N CYS A 394 -8.25 15.94 -17.76
CA CYS A 394 -8.33 15.34 -16.42
C CYS A 394 -8.43 13.82 -16.64
N LEU A 395 -7.30 13.21 -17.01
CA LEU A 395 -7.26 11.81 -17.37
C LEU A 395 -7.27 10.97 -16.10
N ASN A 396 -8.47 10.52 -15.76
CA ASN A 396 -8.66 9.16 -15.28
C ASN A 396 -8.24 8.20 -16.39
N PHE A 397 -7.05 7.62 -16.28
CA PHE A 397 -6.88 6.18 -16.53
C PHE A 397 -6.89 5.58 -15.12
N PHE A 398 -7.73 4.62 -14.75
CA PHE A 398 -8.04 3.36 -15.42
C PHE A 398 -9.52 3.00 -15.19
N SER A 399 -10.18 2.62 -16.27
CA SER A 399 -11.56 2.09 -16.31
C SER A 399 -11.58 0.61 -16.52
#